data_AF-A0A226EFB1-F1
#
_entry.id   AF-A0A226EFB1-F1
#
_cell.length_a   1.000
_cell.length_b   1.000
_cell.length_c   1.000
_cell.angle_alpha   90.00
_cell.angle_beta   90.00
_cell.angle_gamma   90.00
#
_symmetry.space_group_name_H-M   'P 1'
#
loop_
_entity.id
_entity.type
_entity.pdbx_description
1 polymer ?
#
loop_
_entity_poly.entity_id
_entity_poly.type
_entity_poly.pdbx_seq_one_letter_code
_entity_poly.pdbx_strand_id
1 'polypeptide(L)'
;MSDHSPAEDYDFNKHDHSAPPKQAPRGAGVDTSDWLISLVDRPVTWFREKIVTPNQTKYPWYHERLRRVPTIDQCYLDDQLCIYEADMQYRRDKNVDNEILNILRYRMDDCVREEYPDYEKCFPLKEAYEVAAANWFTKYGDLGAIHNVKYAFMKQKHRLLWERRHGKVGCGMKSKDNEISAEDNDH
;
A
#
# COMPACT_ATOMS: atom_id res chain seq x y z
N MET A 1 19.42 21.09 -20.74
CA MET A 1 18.79 19.97 -20.01
C MET A 1 18.09 20.61 -18.83
N SER A 2 16.77 20.70 -18.98
CA SER A 2 15.73 21.17 -18.06
C SER A 2 16.15 21.56 -16.65
N ASP A 3 16.03 22.86 -16.36
CA ASP A 3 15.91 23.43 -15.03
C ASP A 3 14.78 22.72 -14.28
N HIS A 4 15.14 21.99 -13.22
CA HIS A 4 14.17 21.45 -12.27
C HIS A 4 14.09 22.44 -11.12
N SER A 5 13.00 23.22 -11.08
CA SER A 5 12.70 24.16 -10.00
C SER A 5 12.82 23.47 -8.63
N PRO A 6 13.65 23.97 -7.72
CA PRO A 6 13.76 23.42 -6.38
C PRO A 6 12.61 23.98 -5.52
N ALA A 7 11.70 23.09 -5.12
CA ALA A 7 10.63 23.30 -4.14
C ALA A 7 9.26 23.81 -4.67
N GLU A 8 8.78 23.25 -5.77
CA GLU A 8 7.35 22.98 -5.89
C GLU A 8 7.08 21.59 -5.30
N ASP A 9 6.12 21.54 -4.38
CA ASP A 9 5.36 20.36 -3.98
C ASP A 9 6.06 19.34 -3.06
N TYR A 10 6.18 19.69 -1.77
CA TYR A 10 5.74 18.73 -0.75
C TYR A 10 4.22 18.66 -0.78
N ASP A 11 3.69 18.14 -1.89
CA ASP A 11 2.30 17.79 -1.96
C ASP A 11 2.21 16.40 -1.35
N PHE A 12 1.71 16.35 -0.11
CA PHE A 12 1.61 15.15 0.71
C PHE A 12 0.80 14.04 0.01
N ASN A 13 0.15 14.32 -1.12
CA ASN A 13 -0.74 13.39 -1.83
C ASN A 13 -0.94 13.71 -3.32
N LYS A 14 0.11 13.93 -4.12
CA LYS A 14 -0.11 14.18 -5.57
C LYS A 14 -0.46 12.91 -6.38
N HIS A 15 -0.16 11.73 -5.85
CA HIS A 15 -0.49 10.46 -6.49
C HIS A 15 -1.36 9.64 -5.55
N ASP A 16 -2.64 9.55 -5.91
CA ASP A 16 -3.58 8.48 -5.54
C ASP A 16 -4.56 8.67 -4.37
N HIS A 17 -4.58 9.82 -3.69
CA HIS A 17 -5.79 10.26 -2.99
C HIS A 17 -6.59 11.14 -3.94
N SER A 18 -7.08 10.56 -5.04
CA SER A 18 -8.07 11.22 -5.89
C SER A 18 -9.40 11.24 -5.14
N ALA A 19 -9.47 12.03 -4.06
CA ALA A 19 -10.74 12.49 -3.55
C ALA A 19 -11.44 13.19 -4.73
N PRO A 20 -12.69 12.84 -5.07
CA PRO A 20 -13.40 13.54 -6.11
C PRO A 20 -13.41 15.04 -5.79
N PRO A 21 -13.33 15.92 -6.81
CA PRO A 21 -13.37 17.36 -6.56
C PRO A 21 -14.64 17.70 -5.78
N LYS A 22 -14.47 18.28 -4.59
CA LYS A 22 -15.60 18.66 -3.72
C LYS A 22 -16.50 19.62 -4.49
N GLN A 23 -17.72 19.20 -4.79
CA GLN A 23 -18.72 20.09 -5.38
C GLN A 23 -19.29 20.97 -4.27
N ALA A 24 -18.90 22.25 -4.25
CA ALA A 24 -19.48 23.20 -3.31
C ALA A 24 -20.98 23.35 -3.59
N PRO A 25 -21.84 23.39 -2.54
CA PRO A 25 -23.26 23.65 -2.75
C PRO A 25 -23.43 25.00 -3.45
N ARG A 26 -24.14 24.99 -4.58
CA ARG A 26 -24.49 26.21 -5.32
C ARG A 26 -25.59 26.95 -4.54
N GLY A 27 -25.16 27.77 -3.59
CA GLY A 27 -26.02 28.65 -2.81
C GLY A 27 -25.20 29.81 -2.25
N ALA A 28 -25.45 31.01 -2.77
CA ALA A 28 -24.80 32.23 -2.31
C ALA A 28 -25.33 32.62 -0.93
N GLY A 29 -24.61 32.23 0.12
CA GLY A 29 -24.79 32.71 1.48
C GLY A 29 -23.42 32.84 2.11
N VAL A 30 -22.93 34.08 2.23
CA VAL A 30 -21.71 34.39 3.00
C VAL A 30 -22.00 34.09 4.47
N ASP A 31 -21.47 32.97 4.91
CA ASP A 31 -21.71 32.38 6.23
C ASP A 31 -20.86 33.12 7.26
N THR A 32 -21.45 33.57 8.36
CA THR A 32 -20.77 34.37 9.40
C THR A 32 -19.57 33.65 10.06
N SER A 33 -19.44 32.35 9.83
CA SER A 33 -18.28 31.53 10.18
C SER A 33 -16.99 31.89 9.43
N ASP A 34 -17.07 32.44 8.21
CA ASP A 34 -15.89 32.86 7.44
C ASP A 34 -15.10 33.95 8.14
N TRP A 35 -15.78 34.84 8.87
CA TRP A 35 -15.12 35.89 9.64
C TRP A 35 -14.30 35.32 10.79
N LEU A 36 -14.83 34.33 11.53
CA LEU A 36 -14.12 33.66 12.63
C LEU A 36 -12.90 32.88 12.13
N ILE A 37 -13.04 32.16 11.02
CA ILE A 37 -11.92 31.44 10.40
C ILE A 37 -10.86 32.44 9.93
N SER A 38 -11.27 33.54 9.29
CA SER A 38 -10.33 34.56 8.81
C SER A 38 -9.58 35.28 9.92
N LEU A 39 -10.18 35.44 11.11
CA LEU A 39 -9.53 36.06 12.28
C LEU A 39 -8.35 35.23 12.80
N VAL A 40 -8.39 33.91 12.64
CA VAL A 40 -7.32 33.01 13.07
C VAL A 40 -6.37 32.70 11.92
N ASP A 41 -6.89 32.48 10.72
CA ASP A 41 -6.08 32.09 9.56
C ASP A 41 -5.17 33.22 9.08
N ARG A 42 -5.64 34.48 9.11
CA ARG A 42 -4.83 35.65 8.71
C ARG A 42 -3.57 35.86 9.56
N PRO A 43 -3.61 35.85 10.91
CA PRO A 43 -2.39 35.95 11.69
C PRO A 43 -1.48 34.71 11.55
N VAL A 44 -2.05 33.52 11.37
CA VAL A 44 -1.27 32.27 11.17
C VAL A 44 -0.53 32.28 9.83
N THR A 45 -1.22 32.64 8.76
CA THR A 45 -0.62 32.78 7.42
C THR A 45 0.44 33.89 7.41
N TRP A 46 0.17 35.04 8.03
CA TRP A 46 1.16 36.11 8.20
C TRP A 46 2.41 35.62 8.95
N PHE A 47 2.26 34.89 10.06
CA PHE A 47 3.38 34.34 10.82
C PHE A 47 4.19 33.34 9.99
N ARG A 48 3.52 32.43 9.26
CA ARG A 48 4.16 31.46 8.36
C ARG A 48 4.99 32.16 7.29
N GLU A 49 4.44 33.18 6.64
CA GLU A 49 5.10 33.86 5.54
C GLU A 49 6.22 34.80 6.02
N LYS A 50 6.02 35.52 7.12
CA LYS A 50 6.97 36.55 7.58
C LYS A 50 8.03 36.05 8.52
N ILE A 51 7.78 35.00 9.30
CA ILE A 51 8.73 34.50 10.31
C ILE A 51 9.27 33.13 9.93
N VAL A 52 8.40 32.17 9.59
CA VAL A 52 8.82 30.77 9.36
C VAL A 52 9.53 30.60 8.02
N THR A 53 8.88 31.01 6.92
CA THR A 53 9.36 30.79 5.55
C THR A 53 10.74 31.40 5.28
N PRO A 54 11.04 32.67 5.65
CA PRO A 54 12.37 33.25 5.42
C PRO A 54 13.45 32.69 6.36
N ASN A 55 13.07 32.14 7.52
CA ASN A 55 13.99 31.52 8.45
C ASN A 55 14.23 30.02 8.15
N GLN A 56 13.50 29.44 7.20
CA GLN A 56 13.63 28.03 6.82
C GLN A 56 14.76 27.86 5.82
N THR A 57 15.81 27.13 6.20
CA THR A 57 16.82 26.66 5.26
C THR A 57 16.25 25.51 4.42
N LYS A 58 16.15 25.70 3.10
CA LYS A 58 15.74 24.63 2.18
C LYS A 58 16.97 23.81 1.80
N TYR A 59 16.97 22.52 2.15
CA TYR A 59 18.00 21.56 1.76
C TYR A 59 17.37 20.44 0.92
N PRO A 60 18.00 20.04 -0.20
CA PRO A 60 17.51 18.93 -1.00
C PRO A 60 17.69 17.62 -0.21
N TRP A 61 16.63 16.82 -0.19
CA TRP A 61 16.66 15.44 0.29
C TRP A 61 16.19 14.55 -0.86
N TYR A 62 16.70 13.33 -0.91
CA TYR A 62 16.40 12.38 -1.99
C TYR A 62 15.79 11.11 -1.40
N HIS A 63 14.90 10.50 -2.18
CA HIS A 63 14.40 9.17 -1.87
C HIS A 63 15.52 8.15 -2.13
N GLU A 64 15.80 7.31 -1.13
CA GLU A 64 16.78 6.24 -1.27
C GLU A 64 16.30 5.22 -2.32
N ARG A 65 17.19 4.87 -3.26
CA ARG A 65 16.93 3.85 -4.28
C ARG A 65 17.82 2.65 -4.04
N LEU A 66 17.22 1.59 -3.51
CA LEU A 66 17.90 0.34 -3.26
C LEU A 66 17.79 -0.57 -4.49
N ARG A 67 18.93 -1.05 -4.97
CA ARG A 67 18.97 -2.08 -6.02
C ARG A 67 18.48 -3.42 -5.47
N ARG A 68 17.94 -4.26 -6.35
CA ARG A 68 17.54 -5.64 -6.01
C ARG A 68 18.79 -6.50 -5.78
N VAL A 69 18.68 -7.42 -4.83
CA VAL A 69 19.66 -8.45 -4.46
C VAL A 69 19.13 -9.79 -4.98
N PRO A 70 19.99 -10.80 -5.25
CA PRO A 70 19.52 -12.16 -5.49
C PRO A 70 18.57 -12.66 -4.38
N THR A 71 17.55 -13.40 -4.79
CA THR A 71 16.57 -13.99 -3.88
C THR A 71 17.11 -15.26 -3.22
N ILE A 72 16.45 -15.72 -2.14
CA ILE A 72 16.94 -16.82 -1.30
C ILE A 72 17.09 -18.16 -2.03
N ASP A 73 16.36 -18.37 -3.12
CA ASP A 73 16.42 -19.56 -3.98
C ASP A 73 17.71 -19.65 -4.80
N GLN A 74 18.38 -18.52 -5.04
CA GLN A 74 19.63 -18.45 -5.79
C GLN A 74 20.87 -18.56 -4.90
N CYS A 75 20.71 -18.31 -3.59
CA CYS A 75 21.80 -18.39 -2.62
C CYS A 75 22.16 -19.85 -2.31
N TYR A 76 23.47 -20.11 -2.12
CA TYR A 76 23.93 -21.36 -1.52
C TYR A 76 23.57 -21.43 -0.03
N LEU A 77 23.56 -22.64 0.53
CA LEU A 77 23.14 -22.88 1.92
C LEU A 77 24.17 -22.39 2.94
N ASP A 78 25.44 -22.38 2.57
CA ASP A 78 26.60 -21.99 3.38
C ASP A 78 26.92 -20.50 3.28
N ASP A 79 26.56 -19.82 2.19
CA ASP A 79 26.76 -18.38 1.99
C ASP A 79 25.83 -17.53 2.87
N GLN A 80 26.31 -17.18 4.07
CA GLN A 80 25.56 -16.35 5.02
C GLN A 80 25.39 -14.90 4.54
N LEU A 81 26.28 -14.39 3.68
CA LEU A 81 26.19 -13.02 3.19
C LEU A 81 25.04 -12.88 2.20
N CYS A 82 24.94 -13.79 1.23
CA CYS A 82 23.82 -13.82 0.29
C CYS A 82 22.47 -13.95 1.03
N ILE A 83 22.41 -14.87 2.01
CA ILE A 83 21.21 -15.08 2.83
C ILE A 83 20.85 -13.81 3.62
N TYR A 84 21.84 -13.11 4.19
CA TYR A 84 21.62 -11.90 4.95
C TYR A 84 21.11 -10.75 4.08
N GLU A 85 21.71 -10.52 2.91
CA GLU A 85 21.25 -9.48 1.99
C GLU A 85 19.82 -9.77 1.48
N ALA A 86 19.52 -11.04 1.17
CA ALA A 86 18.18 -11.48 0.78
C ALA A 86 17.15 -11.29 1.91
N ASP A 87 17.52 -11.57 3.17
CA ASP A 87 16.64 -11.33 4.32
C ASP A 87 16.37 -9.83 4.53
N MET A 88 17.41 -8.99 4.35
CA MET A 88 17.26 -7.54 4.44
C MET A 88 16.37 -6.99 3.33
N GLN A 89 16.46 -7.52 2.11
CA GLN A 89 15.52 -7.16 1.05
C GLN A 89 14.10 -7.60 1.40
N TYR A 90 13.92 -8.84 1.86
CA TYR A 90 12.61 -9.37 2.27
C TYR A 90 11.93 -8.51 3.34
N ARG A 91 12.68 -8.05 4.36
CA ARG A 91 12.16 -7.17 5.42
C ARG A 91 11.72 -5.82 4.88
N ARG A 92 12.49 -5.23 3.95
CA ARG A 92 12.14 -3.95 3.31
C ARG A 92 10.89 -4.10 2.45
N ASP A 93 10.83 -5.15 1.61
CA ASP A 93 9.67 -5.41 0.77
C ASP A 93 8.42 -5.67 1.63
N LYS A 94 8.55 -6.33 2.78
CA LYS A 94 7.45 -6.48 3.75
C LYS A 94 6.96 -5.14 4.30
N ASN A 95 7.87 -4.23 4.63
CA ASN A 95 7.47 -2.90 5.11
C ASN A 95 6.75 -2.10 4.03
N VAL A 96 7.21 -2.19 2.78
CA VAL A 96 6.51 -1.59 1.64
C VAL A 96 5.11 -2.19 1.48
N ASP A 97 4.98 -3.52 1.55
CA ASP A 97 3.67 -4.19 1.44
C ASP A 97 2.72 -3.81 2.60
N ASN A 98 3.25 -3.55 3.81
CA ASN A 98 2.45 -3.03 4.93
C ASN A 98 1.92 -1.62 4.64
N GLU A 99 2.76 -0.74 4.11
CA GLU A 99 2.33 0.63 3.76
C GLU A 99 1.34 0.65 2.60
N ILE A 100 1.45 -0.28 1.64
CA ILE A 100 0.44 -0.45 0.59
C ILE A 100 -0.93 -0.77 1.20
N LEU A 101 -1.00 -1.66 2.19
CA LEU A 101 -2.24 -1.96 2.90
C LEU A 101 -2.78 -0.76 3.68
N ASN A 102 -1.89 0.00 4.34
CA ASN A 102 -2.27 1.22 5.05
C ASN A 102 -2.90 2.24 4.11
N ILE A 103 -2.28 2.47 2.94
CA ILE A 103 -2.79 3.39 1.91
C ILE A 103 -4.18 2.95 1.44
N LEU A 104 -4.37 1.67 1.10
CA LEU A 104 -5.67 1.16 0.66
C LEU A 104 -6.74 1.30 1.75
N ARG A 105 -6.38 1.08 3.02
CA ARG A 105 -7.25 1.31 4.17
C ARG A 105 -7.64 2.78 4.30
N TYR A 106 -6.68 3.71 4.21
CA TYR A 106 -6.98 5.14 4.27
C TYR A 106 -7.91 5.57 3.15
N ARG A 107 -7.70 5.10 1.92
CA ARG A 107 -8.61 5.39 0.79
C ARG A 107 -10.03 4.90 1.04
N MET A 108 -10.18 3.69 1.60
CA MET A 108 -11.49 3.15 1.96
C MET A 108 -12.14 3.99 3.07
N ASP A 109 -11.41 4.29 4.14
CA ASP A 109 -11.91 5.08 5.28
C ASP A 109 -12.27 6.52 4.86
N ASP A 110 -11.49 7.12 3.96
CA ASP A 110 -11.76 8.44 3.38
C ASP A 110 -13.04 8.43 2.54
N CYS A 111 -13.20 7.43 1.65
CA CYS A 111 -14.41 7.28 0.85
C CYS A 111 -15.66 7.12 1.73
N VAL A 112 -15.61 6.24 2.74
CA VAL A 112 -16.74 6.00 3.64
C VAL A 112 -17.12 7.27 4.41
N ARG A 113 -16.13 8.09 4.79
CA ARG A 113 -16.37 9.35 5.50
C ARG A 113 -16.99 10.42 4.62
N GLU A 114 -16.58 10.51 3.35
CA GLU A 114 -17.08 11.53 2.42
C GLU A 114 -18.45 11.20 1.85
N GLU A 115 -18.72 9.92 1.54
CA GLU A 115 -19.96 9.48 0.88
C GLU A 115 -21.07 9.08 1.86
N TYR A 116 -20.84 9.14 3.18
CA TYR A 116 -21.88 8.80 4.16
C TYR A 116 -23.14 9.67 3.96
N PRO A 117 -24.36 9.09 3.82
CA PRO A 117 -24.75 7.71 4.13
C PRO A 117 -24.67 6.67 2.97
N ASP A 118 -24.39 7.09 1.74
CA ASP A 118 -24.38 6.24 0.53
C ASP A 118 -23.04 5.50 0.34
N TYR A 119 -22.66 4.67 1.31
CA TYR A 119 -21.36 3.98 1.34
C TYR A 119 -21.15 2.93 0.24
N GLU A 120 -22.19 2.56 -0.51
CA GLU A 120 -22.14 1.54 -1.55
C GLU A 120 -21.16 1.90 -2.69
N LYS A 121 -20.97 3.19 -2.94
CA LYS A 121 -19.99 3.69 -3.93
C LYS A 121 -18.54 3.32 -3.58
N CYS A 122 -18.27 3.01 -2.32
CA CYS A 122 -16.94 2.65 -1.81
C CYS A 122 -16.61 1.15 -1.91
N PHE A 123 -17.56 0.30 -2.33
CA PHE A 123 -17.32 -1.14 -2.50
C PHE A 123 -16.11 -1.53 -3.36
N PRO A 124 -15.81 -0.88 -4.52
CA PRO A 124 -14.61 -1.25 -5.28
C PRO A 124 -13.31 -1.03 -4.50
N LEU A 125 -13.25 0.01 -3.64
CA LEU A 125 -12.08 0.25 -2.79
C LEU A 125 -11.97 -0.78 -1.69
N LYS A 126 -13.11 -1.20 -1.13
CA LYS A 126 -13.17 -2.27 -0.13
C LYS A 126 -12.71 -3.60 -0.72
N GLU A 127 -13.16 -3.96 -1.91
CA GLU A 127 -12.74 -5.18 -2.61
C GLU A 127 -11.23 -5.15 -2.90
N ALA A 128 -10.71 -4.02 -3.40
CA ALA A 128 -9.27 -3.85 -3.62
C ALA A 128 -8.46 -4.04 -2.33
N TYR A 129 -8.93 -3.50 -1.21
CA TYR A 129 -8.33 -3.71 0.10
C TYR A 129 -8.39 -5.18 0.55
N GLU A 130 -9.54 -5.85 0.42
CA GLU A 130 -9.72 -7.24 0.81
C GLU A 130 -8.82 -8.18 -0.01
N VAL A 131 -8.72 -7.97 -1.32
CA VAL A 131 -7.81 -8.72 -2.20
C VAL A 131 -6.35 -8.49 -1.81
N ALA A 132 -5.95 -7.24 -1.56
CA ALA A 132 -4.59 -6.92 -1.14
C ALA A 132 -4.27 -7.54 0.24
N ALA A 133 -5.20 -7.47 1.19
CA ALA A 133 -5.06 -8.07 2.52
C ALA A 133 -4.92 -9.60 2.44
N ALA A 134 -5.70 -10.25 1.58
CA ALA A 134 -5.59 -11.69 1.34
C ALA A 134 -4.23 -12.08 0.72
N ASN A 135 -3.73 -11.30 -0.24
CA ASN A 135 -2.42 -11.50 -0.84
C ASN A 135 -1.28 -11.31 0.18
N TRP A 136 -1.39 -10.27 1.00
CA TRP A 136 -0.45 -10.01 2.08
C TRP A 136 -0.45 -11.15 3.11
N PHE A 137 -1.63 -11.62 3.54
CA PHE A 137 -1.75 -12.73 4.49
C PHE A 137 -1.22 -14.04 3.89
N THR A 138 -1.43 -14.27 2.60
CA THR A 138 -0.87 -15.42 1.89
C THR A 138 0.66 -15.40 1.94
N LYS A 139 1.29 -14.24 1.78
CA LYS A 139 2.76 -14.09 1.81
C LYS A 139 3.33 -14.11 3.24
N TYR A 140 2.71 -13.40 4.18
CA TYR A 140 3.28 -13.09 5.49
C TYR A 140 2.55 -13.69 6.70
N GLY A 141 1.31 -14.14 6.53
CA GLY A 141 0.49 -14.72 7.59
C GLY A 141 1.08 -16.02 8.15
N ASP A 142 0.73 -16.37 9.39
CA ASP A 142 1.09 -17.63 10.07
C ASP A 142 2.60 -17.95 10.16
N LEU A 143 3.48 -17.02 9.83
CA LEU A 143 4.94 -17.20 9.94
C LEU A 143 5.46 -16.95 11.37
N GLY A 144 4.60 -16.50 12.29
CA GLY A 144 4.96 -16.09 13.65
C GLY A 144 5.57 -14.68 13.74
N ALA A 145 5.87 -14.23 14.96
CA ALA A 145 6.38 -12.88 15.20
C ALA A 145 7.80 -12.66 14.66
N ILE A 146 8.66 -13.69 14.77
CA ILE A 146 10.05 -13.66 14.31
C ILE A 146 10.16 -14.61 13.12
N HIS A 147 10.13 -14.06 11.91
CA HIS A 147 10.30 -14.83 10.69
C HIS A 147 11.27 -14.15 9.73
N ASN A 148 11.96 -15.02 8.99
CA ASN A 148 12.98 -14.67 8.00
C ASN A 148 12.52 -15.10 6.61
N VAL A 149 13.26 -14.67 5.59
CA VAL A 149 13.03 -15.02 4.18
C VAL A 149 12.94 -16.54 3.95
N LYS A 150 13.68 -17.36 4.71
CA LYS A 150 13.63 -18.83 4.64
C LYS A 150 12.24 -19.39 4.97
N TYR A 151 11.57 -18.85 5.98
CA TYR A 151 10.24 -19.33 6.38
C TYR A 151 9.19 -18.96 5.32
N ALA A 152 9.25 -17.73 4.79
CA ALA A 152 8.38 -17.29 3.71
C ALA A 152 8.56 -18.16 2.45
N PHE A 153 9.81 -18.50 2.12
CA PHE A 153 10.12 -19.40 1.01
C PHE A 153 9.57 -20.83 1.23
N MET A 154 9.72 -21.39 2.43
CA MET A 154 9.14 -22.70 2.73
C MET A 154 7.61 -22.70 2.71
N LYS A 155 6.96 -21.61 3.13
CA LYS A 155 5.52 -21.41 2.99
C LYS A 155 5.10 -21.38 1.52
N GLN A 156 5.81 -20.62 0.68
CA GLN A 156 5.57 -20.57 -0.76
C GLN A 156 5.73 -21.97 -1.39
N LYS A 157 6.79 -22.70 -1.04
CA LYS A 157 7.02 -24.06 -1.50
C LYS A 157 5.90 -25.01 -1.08
N HIS A 158 5.42 -24.90 0.15
CA HIS A 158 4.29 -25.68 0.64
C HIS A 158 3.02 -25.42 -0.19
N ARG A 159 2.73 -24.15 -0.50
CA ARG A 159 1.61 -23.76 -1.37
C ARG A 159 1.73 -24.38 -2.77
N LEU A 160 2.89 -24.29 -3.40
CA LEU A 160 3.11 -24.86 -4.74
C LEU A 160 3.01 -26.39 -4.77
N LEU A 161 3.51 -27.07 -3.73
CA LEU A 161 3.36 -28.53 -3.58
C LEU A 161 1.90 -28.95 -3.32
N TRP A 162 1.13 -28.10 -2.65
CA TRP A 162 -0.30 -28.31 -2.48
C TRP A 162 -1.05 -28.15 -3.80
N GLU A 163 -0.77 -27.06 -4.53
CA GLU A 163 -1.41 -26.75 -5.82
C GLU A 163 -1.17 -27.85 -6.85
N ARG A 164 0.04 -28.42 -6.87
CA ARG A 164 0.36 -29.57 -7.72
C ARG A 164 -0.51 -30.80 -7.43
N ARG A 165 -0.86 -31.05 -6.17
CA ARG A 165 -1.60 -32.25 -5.75
C ARG A 165 -3.11 -32.08 -5.87
N HIS A 166 -3.63 -30.92 -5.50
CA HIS A 166 -5.07 -30.73 -5.32
C HIS A 166 -5.68 -29.69 -6.29
N GLY A 167 -4.87 -29.00 -7.09
CA GLY A 167 -5.33 -27.88 -7.92
C GLY A 167 -5.29 -26.55 -7.17
N LYS A 168 -5.93 -25.51 -7.73
CA LYS A 168 -5.88 -24.14 -7.20
C LYS A 168 -6.32 -24.10 -5.73
N VAL A 169 -5.57 -23.41 -4.87
CA VAL A 169 -5.94 -23.28 -3.45
C VAL A 169 -7.38 -22.78 -3.32
N GLY A 170 -8.23 -23.52 -2.60
CA GLY A 170 -9.65 -23.23 -2.42
C GLY A 170 -10.62 -24.21 -3.09
N CYS A 171 -10.18 -25.05 -4.04
CA CYS A 171 -11.06 -26.03 -4.71
C CYS A 171 -11.25 -27.36 -3.97
N GLY A 172 -10.79 -27.47 -2.70
CA GLY A 172 -10.86 -28.71 -1.92
C GLY A 172 -9.81 -29.76 -2.34
N MET A 173 -9.69 -30.84 -1.56
CA MET A 173 -8.84 -31.98 -1.95
C MET A 173 -9.53 -32.77 -3.06
N LYS A 174 -8.78 -33.24 -4.05
CA LYS A 174 -9.30 -34.21 -5.03
C LYS A 174 -9.68 -35.50 -4.30
N SER A 175 -10.98 -35.77 -4.17
CA SER A 175 -11.50 -37.11 -3.92
C SER A 175 -11.49 -37.89 -5.23
N LYS A 176 -11.46 -39.23 -5.18
CA LYS A 176 -11.55 -40.10 -6.37
C LYS A 176 -12.80 -39.81 -7.23
N ASP A 177 -13.82 -39.19 -6.64
CA ASP A 177 -15.06 -38.79 -7.31
C ASP A 177 -14.89 -37.51 -8.15
N ASN A 178 -13.90 -36.66 -7.84
CA ASN A 178 -13.63 -35.38 -8.53
C ASN A 178 -12.55 -35.48 -9.63
N GLU A 179 -11.84 -36.61 -9.74
CA GLU A 179 -10.88 -36.86 -10.82
C GLU A 179 -11.58 -37.03 -12.18
N ILE A 180 -12.77 -37.66 -12.19
CA ILE A 180 -13.54 -37.95 -13.40
C ILE A 180 -14.05 -36.66 -14.08
N SER A 181 -14.34 -35.60 -13.31
CA SER A 181 -14.86 -34.34 -13.84
C SER A 181 -13.81 -33.35 -14.37
N ALA A 182 -12.52 -33.58 -14.10
CA ALA A 182 -11.45 -32.66 -14.46
C ALA A 182 -10.77 -33.00 -15.80
N GLU A 183 -10.94 -34.22 -16.31
CA GLU A 183 -10.38 -34.64 -17.60
C GLU A 183 -11.29 -34.26 -18.80
N ASP A 184 -12.56 -33.94 -18.56
CA ASP A 184 -13.55 -33.72 -19.64
C ASP A 184 -13.64 -32.29 -20.20
N ASN A 185 -12.84 -31.32 -19.71
CA ASN A 185 -12.96 -29.90 -20.13
C ASN A 185 -11.71 -29.28 -20.78
N ASP A 186 -10.70 -30.08 -21.12
CA ASP A 186 -9.56 -29.62 -21.95
C ASP A 186 -9.76 -30.07 -23.41
N HIS A 187 -10.73 -29.46 -24.12
CA HIS A 187 -10.84 -29.41 -25.58
C HIS A 187 -11.13 -27.99 -26.05
#